data_AF-K9GP09-F1
#
_entry.id   AF-K9GP09-F1
#
_cell.length_a   1.000
_cell.length_b   1.000
_cell.length_c   1.000
_cell.angle_alpha   90.00
_cell.angle_beta   90.00
_cell.angle_gamma   90.00
#
_symmetry.space_group_name_H-M   'P 1'
#
loop_
_entity.id
_entity.type
_entity.pdbx_description
1 polymer ?
#
loop_
_entity_poly.entity_id
_entity_poly.type
_entity_poly.pdbx_seq_one_letter_code
_entity_poly.pdbx_strand_id
1 'polypeptide(L)'
;MPPADKVDAALVAAIRNLEAAVTEQERAVNRILGLAELLMERNPDQSTLLRLEGIMEACAFQDLTGQRIRKVNRFLRHLADNKGLVADALTSGQARDDAQDMDKPKGLSQEEVDRLLGNR
;
A
#
# COMPACT_ATOMS: atom_id res chain seq x y z
N MET A 1 -9.57 -26.34 -22.14
CA MET A 1 -8.82 -25.91 -20.96
C MET A 1 -7.49 -25.36 -21.46
N PRO A 2 -7.07 -24.12 -21.14
CA PRO A 2 -5.74 -23.65 -21.51
C PRO A 2 -4.68 -24.59 -20.88
N PRO A 3 -3.55 -24.85 -21.56
CA PRO A 3 -2.48 -25.67 -21.00
C PRO A 3 -1.97 -25.04 -19.71
N ALA A 4 -1.67 -25.87 -18.70
CA ALA A 4 -1.30 -25.45 -17.34
C ALA A 4 -0.20 -24.36 -17.33
N ASP A 5 0.79 -24.49 -18.21
CA ASP A 5 1.89 -23.53 -18.39
C ASP A 5 1.42 -22.09 -18.70
N LYS A 6 0.33 -21.93 -19.46
CA LYS A 6 -0.21 -20.60 -19.79
C LYS A 6 -0.88 -19.96 -18.58
N VAL A 7 -1.53 -20.76 -17.74
CA VAL A 7 -2.18 -20.29 -16.51
C VAL A 7 -1.12 -19.87 -15.50
N ASP A 8 -0.06 -20.67 -15.37
CA ASP A 8 1.05 -20.41 -14.46
C ASP A 8 1.85 -19.16 -14.90
N ALA A 9 2.09 -18.99 -16.20
CA ALA A 9 2.69 -17.76 -16.74
C ALA A 9 1.81 -16.53 -16.49
N ALA A 10 0.49 -16.66 -16.65
CA ALA A 10 -0.45 -15.57 -16.38
C ALA A 10 -0.50 -15.18 -14.90
N LEU A 11 -0.40 -16.16 -13.99
CA LEU A 11 -0.33 -15.92 -12.54
C LEU A 11 0.92 -15.11 -12.18
N VAL A 12 2.09 -15.51 -12.68
CA VAL A 12 3.34 -14.78 -12.44
C VAL A 12 3.28 -13.36 -13.00
N ALA A 13 2.71 -13.19 -14.19
CA ALA A 13 2.51 -11.87 -14.78
C ALA A 13 1.56 -10.99 -13.95
N ALA A 14 0.46 -11.57 -13.43
CA ALA A 14 -0.48 -10.86 -12.57
C ALA A 14 0.17 -10.35 -11.28
N ILE A 15 0.97 -11.18 -10.61
CA ILE A 15 1.72 -10.80 -9.41
C ILE A 15 2.61 -9.58 -9.69
N ARG A 16 3.42 -9.63 -10.75
CA ARG A 16 4.31 -8.53 -11.14
C ARG A 16 3.55 -7.26 -11.50
N ASN A 17 2.45 -7.40 -12.23
CA ASN A 17 1.63 -6.25 -12.61
C ASN A 17 0.98 -5.58 -11.40
N LEU A 18 0.50 -6.35 -10.42
CA LEU A 18 -0.06 -5.79 -9.18
C LEU A 18 1.00 -5.03 -8.38
N GLU A 19 2.23 -5.52 -8.31
CA GLU A 19 3.34 -4.83 -7.63
C GLU A 19 3.74 -3.53 -8.31
N ALA A 20 3.87 -3.59 -9.64
CA ALA A 20 4.18 -2.42 -10.44
C ALA A 20 3.08 -1.36 -10.28
N ALA A 21 1.81 -1.76 -10.35
CA ALA A 21 0.66 -0.86 -10.20
C ALA A 21 0.62 -0.20 -8.82
N VAL A 22 0.83 -0.98 -7.74
CA VAL A 22 0.90 -0.41 -6.38
C VAL A 22 2.03 0.60 -6.31
N THR A 23 3.25 0.21 -6.69
CA THR A 23 4.44 1.07 -6.62
C THR A 23 4.26 2.38 -7.40
N GLU A 24 3.70 2.30 -8.61
CA GLU A 24 3.42 3.47 -9.44
C GLU A 24 2.36 4.37 -8.79
N GLN A 25 1.31 3.79 -8.22
CA GLN A 25 0.28 4.54 -7.50
C GLN A 25 0.85 5.27 -6.27
N GLU A 26 1.70 4.62 -5.47
CA GLU A 26 2.30 5.28 -4.28
C GLU A 26 3.20 6.44 -4.71
N ARG A 27 3.99 6.25 -5.77
CA ARG A 27 4.83 7.31 -6.32
C ARG A 27 4.00 8.49 -6.82
N ALA A 28 2.89 8.21 -7.50
CA ALA A 28 2.00 9.25 -8.00
C ALA A 28 1.36 10.04 -6.84
N VAL A 29 0.85 9.35 -5.82
CA VAL A 29 0.25 10.00 -4.64
C VAL A 29 1.27 10.81 -3.86
N ASN A 30 2.47 10.27 -3.58
CA ASN A 30 3.54 11.03 -2.92
C ASN A 30 3.90 12.30 -3.69
N ARG A 31 3.89 12.25 -5.03
CA ARG A 31 4.11 13.44 -5.87
C ARG A 31 2.97 14.44 -5.76
N ILE A 32 1.72 13.99 -5.74
CA ILE A 32 0.54 14.87 -5.60
C ILE A 32 0.56 15.56 -4.23
N LEU A 33 0.80 14.81 -3.15
CA LEU A 33 0.89 15.34 -1.79
C LEU A 33 2.01 16.37 -1.67
N GLY A 34 3.22 16.05 -2.15
CA GLY A 34 4.34 17.00 -2.13
C GLY A 34 4.08 18.27 -2.97
N LEU A 35 3.36 18.17 -4.08
CA LEU A 35 2.95 19.36 -4.85
C LEU A 35 1.91 20.19 -4.09
N ALA A 36 0.96 19.56 -3.40
CA ALA A 36 -0.03 20.26 -2.58
C ALA A 36 0.65 21.01 -1.42
N GLU A 37 1.60 20.38 -0.73
CA GLU A 37 2.42 21.00 0.33
C GLU A 37 3.17 22.23 -0.19
N LEU A 38 3.88 22.11 -1.32
CA LEU A 38 4.59 23.23 -1.95
C LEU A 38 3.66 24.39 -2.34
N LEU A 39 2.40 24.12 -2.68
CA LEU A 39 1.41 25.16 -2.95
C LEU A 39 0.92 25.82 -1.67
N MET A 40 0.77 25.07 -0.57
CA MET A 40 0.41 25.63 0.74
C MET A 40 1.49 26.57 1.29
N GLU A 41 2.77 26.25 1.07
CA GLU A 41 3.91 27.12 1.44
C GLU A 41 3.90 28.49 0.75
N ARG A 42 3.13 28.66 -0.33
CA ARG A 42 2.98 29.94 -1.04
C ARG A 42 1.95 30.87 -0.42
N ASN A 43 1.44 30.57 0.78
CA ASN A 43 0.39 31.32 1.47
C ASN A 43 -0.84 31.58 0.58
N PRO A 44 -1.47 30.51 0.07
CA PRO A 44 -2.67 30.66 -0.75
C PRO A 44 -3.83 31.27 0.07
N ASP A 45 -4.85 31.79 -0.62
CA ASP A 45 -6.07 32.22 0.05
C ASP A 45 -6.81 31.04 0.70
N GLN A 46 -7.77 31.34 1.59
CA GLN A 46 -8.51 30.34 2.34
C GLN A 46 -9.28 29.34 1.43
N SER A 47 -9.79 29.80 0.29
CA SER A 47 -10.53 28.96 -0.64
C SER A 47 -9.60 27.94 -1.31
N THR A 48 -8.41 28.38 -1.70
CA THR A 48 -7.38 27.50 -2.25
C THR A 48 -6.84 26.55 -1.19
N LEU A 49 -6.61 27.00 0.05
CA LEU A 49 -6.19 26.14 1.16
C LEU A 49 -7.16 24.96 1.36
N LEU A 50 -8.46 25.23 1.46
CA LEU A 50 -9.51 24.21 1.63
C LEU A 50 -9.52 23.19 0.47
N ARG A 51 -9.23 23.64 -0.75
CA ARG A 51 -9.14 22.75 -1.93
C ARG A 51 -7.90 21.87 -1.88
N LEU A 52 -6.77 22.41 -1.42
CA LEU A 52 -5.53 21.65 -1.25
C LEU A 52 -5.69 20.60 -0.14
N GLU A 53 -6.32 20.96 0.99
CA GLU A 53 -6.70 20.02 2.04
C GLU A 53 -7.61 18.90 1.51
N GLY A 54 -8.62 19.24 0.72
CA GLY A 54 -9.49 18.26 0.08
C GLY A 54 -8.76 17.31 -0.89
N ILE A 55 -7.72 17.78 -1.60
CA ILE A 55 -6.86 16.92 -2.43
C ILE A 55 -6.05 15.95 -1.56
N MET A 56 -5.49 16.43 -0.46
CA MET A 56 -4.71 15.60 0.46
C MET A 56 -5.60 14.53 1.14
N GLU A 57 -6.79 14.93 1.60
CA GLU A 57 -7.78 14.00 2.17
C GLU A 57 -8.22 12.97 1.13
N ALA A 58 -8.48 13.39 -0.10
CA ALA A 58 -8.80 12.46 -1.17
C ALA A 58 -7.65 11.46 -1.40
N CYS A 59 -6.39 11.87 -1.33
CA CYS A 59 -5.27 10.93 -1.48
C CYS A 59 -5.18 9.90 -0.34
N ALA A 60 -5.76 10.15 0.83
CA ALA A 60 -5.69 9.25 1.99
C ALA A 60 -6.35 7.88 1.73
N PHE A 61 -7.25 7.73 0.75
CA PHE A 61 -7.82 6.42 0.37
C PHE A 61 -6.74 5.43 -0.09
N GLN A 62 -5.59 5.93 -0.57
CA GLN A 62 -4.51 5.13 -1.14
C GLN A 62 -3.93 4.16 -0.11
N ASP A 63 -3.84 4.52 1.17
CA ASP A 63 -3.30 3.62 2.19
C ASP A 63 -4.12 2.32 2.28
N LEU A 64 -5.45 2.45 2.43
CA LEU A 64 -6.34 1.30 2.48
C LEU A 64 -6.33 0.48 1.18
N THR A 65 -6.28 1.16 0.03
CA THR A 65 -6.24 0.49 -1.28
C THR A 65 -4.93 -0.25 -1.50
N GLY A 66 -3.80 0.38 -1.19
CA GLY A 66 -2.47 -0.22 -1.28
C GLY A 66 -2.34 -1.44 -0.37
N GLN A 67 -2.84 -1.37 0.87
CA GLN A 67 -2.87 -2.52 1.78
C GLN A 67 -3.71 -3.68 1.23
N ARG A 68 -4.89 -3.39 0.67
CA ARG A 68 -5.76 -4.42 0.08
C ARG A 68 -5.11 -5.10 -1.13
N ILE A 69 -4.50 -4.34 -2.03
CA ILE A 69 -3.81 -4.91 -3.20
C ILE A 69 -2.60 -5.74 -2.76
N ARG A 70 -1.81 -5.27 -1.78
CA ARG A 70 -0.70 -6.04 -1.21
C ARG A 70 -1.18 -7.38 -0.62
N LYS A 71 -2.31 -7.41 0.10
CA LYS A 71 -2.89 -8.66 0.62
C LYS A 71 -3.26 -9.64 -0.49
N VAL A 72 -3.92 -9.16 -1.55
CA VAL A 72 -4.24 -9.98 -2.73
C VAL A 72 -2.97 -10.52 -3.38
N ASN A 73 -1.98 -9.66 -3.57
CA ASN A 73 -0.71 -10.04 -4.19
C ASN A 73 0.06 -11.08 -3.35
N ARG A 74 0.10 -10.94 -2.02
CA ARG A 74 0.65 -11.96 -1.11
C ARG A 74 -0.08 -13.30 -1.23
N PHE A 75 -1.40 -13.28 -1.33
CA PHE A 75 -2.18 -14.49 -1.53
C PHE A 75 -1.85 -15.17 -2.88
N LEU A 76 -1.77 -14.41 -3.97
CA LEU A 76 -1.39 -14.95 -5.28
C LEU A 76 0.04 -15.51 -5.29
N ARG A 77 0.97 -14.86 -4.60
CA ARG A 77 2.34 -15.36 -4.39
C ARG A 77 2.34 -16.70 -3.66
N HIS A 78 1.58 -16.81 -2.56
CA HIS A 78 1.45 -18.08 -1.85
C HIS A 78 0.90 -19.21 -2.74
N LEU A 79 -0.07 -18.90 -3.63
CA LEU A 79 -0.56 -19.88 -4.61
C LEU A 79 0.52 -20.26 -5.65
N ALA A 80 1.35 -19.31 -6.06
CA ALA A 80 2.46 -19.56 -6.98
C ALA A 80 3.59 -20.38 -6.34
N ASP A 81 3.90 -20.12 -5.06
CA ASP A 81 4.87 -20.88 -4.25
C ASP A 81 4.44 -22.34 -4.13
N ASN A 82 3.17 -22.60 -3.82
CA ASN A 82 2.61 -23.95 -3.73
C ASN A 82 2.69 -24.74 -5.05
N LYS A 83 2.81 -24.04 -6.18
CA LYS A 83 3.00 -24.62 -7.52
C LYS A 83 4.48 -24.71 -7.94
N GLY A 84 5.41 -24.28 -7.09
CA GLY A 84 6.85 -24.25 -7.42
C GLY A 84 7.23 -23.21 -8.48
N LEU A 85 6.38 -22.21 -8.71
CA LEU A 85 6.58 -21.19 -9.76
C LEU A 85 7.48 -20.03 -9.32
N VAL A 86 7.86 -20.02 -8.05
CA VAL A 86 8.62 -18.94 -7.43
C VAL A 86 10.05 -19.40 -7.18
N ALA A 87 10.91 -19.15 -8.14
CA ALA A 87 12.36 -19.14 -7.94
C ALA A 87 12.82 -17.73 -7.49
N ASP A 88 13.97 -17.66 -6.81
CA ASP A 88 14.69 -16.55 -6.14
C ASP A 88 14.48 -15.08 -6.59
N ALA A 89 13.95 -14.82 -7.79
CA ALA A 89 13.65 -13.48 -8.28
C ALA A 89 12.48 -12.78 -7.55
N LEU A 90 11.60 -13.53 -6.87
CA LEU A 90 10.41 -13.00 -6.20
C LEU A 90 10.54 -12.88 -4.67
N THR A 91 11.52 -13.54 -4.05
CA THR A 91 11.77 -13.56 -2.59
C THR A 91 12.45 -12.29 -2.07
N SER A 92 13.12 -11.54 -2.93
CA SER A 92 13.81 -10.28 -2.59
C SER A 92 12.89 -9.16 -2.09
N GLY A 93 11.58 -9.24 -2.37
CA GLY A 93 10.56 -8.32 -1.85
C GLY A 93 10.02 -8.67 -0.46
N GLN A 94 9.99 -9.96 -0.08
CA GLN A 94 9.41 -10.45 1.18
C GLN A 94 10.27 -10.11 2.40
N ALA A 95 11.60 -10.17 2.28
CA ALA A 95 12.50 -9.90 3.40
C ALA A 95 12.42 -8.45 3.93
N ARG A 96 11.85 -7.53 3.15
CA ARG A 96 11.67 -6.12 3.56
C ARG A 96 10.31 -5.86 4.23
N ASP A 97 9.24 -6.50 3.74
CA ASP A 97 7.88 -6.30 4.28
C ASP A 97 7.66 -7.06 5.60
N ASP A 98 8.14 -8.30 5.74
CA ASP A 98 7.96 -9.09 6.97
C ASP A 98 8.79 -8.53 8.14
N ALA A 99 9.94 -7.91 7.85
CA ALA A 99 10.74 -7.22 8.86
C ALA A 99 10.07 -5.91 9.34
N GLN A 100 9.27 -5.25 8.49
CA GLN A 100 8.54 -4.02 8.84
C GLN A 100 7.21 -4.30 9.56
N ASP A 101 6.54 -5.42 9.32
CA ASP A 101 5.28 -5.78 9.99
C ASP A 101 5.50 -6.36 11.39
N MET A 102 6.68 -6.93 11.67
CA MET A 102 7.07 -7.46 12.98
C MET A 102 7.58 -6.40 13.96
N ASP A 103 7.97 -5.21 13.48
CA ASP A 103 8.54 -4.12 14.30
C ASP A 103 7.57 -2.95 14.53
N LYS A 104 6.33 -3.05 14.02
CA LYS A 104 5.29 -2.09 14.40
C LYS A 104 4.84 -2.39 15.83
N PRO A 105 4.95 -1.42 16.77
CA PRO A 105 4.32 -1.60 18.08
C PRO A 105 2.84 -1.85 17.84
N LYS A 106 2.31 -2.94 18.41
CA LYS A 106 0.86 -3.18 18.43
C LYS A 106 0.23 -1.90 18.97
N GLY A 107 -0.55 -1.22 18.15
CA GLY A 107 -1.28 -0.03 18.56
C GLY A 107 -2.09 -0.34 19.81
N LEU A 108 -2.32 0.68 20.64
CA LEU A 108 -3.13 0.54 21.84
C LEU A 108 -4.50 -0.04 21.46
N SER A 109 -4.94 -1.03 22.22
CA SER A 109 -6.31 -1.53 22.14
C SER A 109 -7.29 -0.41 22.49
N GLN A 110 -8.53 -0.51 22.00
CA GLN A 110 -9.56 0.49 22.26
C GLN A 110 -9.77 0.70 23.77
N GLU A 111 -9.66 -0.36 24.57
CA GLU A 111 -9.74 -0.29 26.04
C GLU A 111 -8.59 0.52 26.66
N GLU A 112 -7.39 0.46 26.09
CA GLU A 112 -6.23 1.25 26.54
C GLU A 112 -6.36 2.72 26.13
N VAL A 113 -6.90 2.98 24.94
CA VAL A 113 -7.21 4.34 24.46
C VAL A 113 -8.26 5.00 25.36
N ASP A 114 -9.35 4.30 25.67
CA ASP A 114 -10.43 4.81 26.51
C ASP A 114 -9.94 5.09 27.94
N ARG A 115 -9.04 4.25 28.47
CA ARG A 115 -8.43 4.44 29.79
C ARG A 115 -7.48 5.65 29.84
N LEU A 116 -6.75 5.93 28.76
CA LEU A 116 -5.86 7.08 28.64
C LEU A 116 -6.62 8.40 28.49
N LEU A 117 -7.74 8.38 27.77
CA LEU A 117 -8.55 9.58 27.50
C LEU A 117 -9.61 9.86 28.57
N GLY A 118 -10.02 8.85 29.34
CA GLY A 118 -11.01 8.96 30.42
C GLY A 118 -10.50 9.56 31.74
N ASN A 119 -9.21 9.86 31.85
CA ASN A 119 -8.62 10.52 33.04
C ASN A 119 -8.57 12.05 32.89
N ARG A 120 -9.72 12.69 32.66
CA ARG A 120 -9.90 14.13 32.80
C ARG A 120 -11.13 14.46 33.62
#